data_AF-A0A1E4R7R5-F1
#
_entry.id   AF-A0A1E4R7R5-F1
#
_cell.length_a   1.000
_cell.length_b   1.000
_cell.length_c   1.000
_cell.angle_alpha   90.00
_cell.angle_beta   90.00
_cell.angle_gamma   90.00
#
_symmetry.space_group_name_H-M   'P 1'
#
loop_
_entity.id
_entity.type
_entity.pdbx_description
1 polymer ?
#
loop_
_entity_poly.entity_id
_entity_poly.type
_entity_poly.pdbx_seq_one_letter_code
_entity_poly.pdbx_strand_id
1 'polypeptide(L)'
;MWNPKTSMISGIIDFGGSGLGDPAYDFAGILSSYGEDFFDMCINLYPNGNEISERVKFYKSTFALQEALHGIENGDRQAFEDGIKDYR
;
A
#
# COMPACT_ATOMS: atom_id res chain seq x y z
N MET A 1 -1.20 6.52 14.09
CA MET A 1 -1.09 7.70 14.96
C MET A 1 0.33 7.85 15.47
N TRP A 2 0.88 9.06 15.39
CA TRP A 2 2.25 9.40 15.83
C TRP A 2 2.23 10.12 17.18
N ASN A 3 3.07 9.68 18.13
CA ASN A 3 3.30 10.40 19.38
C ASN A 3 4.61 11.19 19.30
N PRO A 4 4.57 12.54 19.22
CA PRO A 4 5.78 13.36 19.09
C PRO A 4 6.62 13.45 20.37
N LYS A 5 6.07 13.11 21.54
CA LYS A 5 6.83 13.15 22.81
C LYS A 5 7.76 11.95 22.96
N THR A 6 7.33 10.79 22.47
CA THR A 6 8.11 9.53 22.56
C THR A 6 8.76 9.17 21.25
N SER A 7 8.42 9.85 20.15
CA SER A 7 8.81 9.50 18.80
C SER A 7 8.43 8.06 18.43
N MET A 8 7.20 7.66 18.76
CA MET A 8 6.70 6.30 18.51
C MET A 8 5.32 6.31 17.85
N ILE A 9 5.05 5.23 17.10
CA ILE A 9 3.69 4.88 16.68
C ILE A 9 2.88 4.54 17.94
N SER A 10 1.72 5.17 18.10
CA SER A 10 0.84 5.02 19.27
C SER A 10 -0.50 4.36 18.96
N GLY A 11 -0.76 4.03 17.69
CA GLY A 11 -1.96 3.32 17.28
C GLY A 11 -2.09 3.19 15.77
N ILE A 12 -2.82 2.17 15.34
CA ILE A 12 -3.27 1.93 13.97
C ILE A 12 -4.80 2.09 13.97
N ILE A 13 -5.37 2.69 12.93
CA ILE A 13 -6.79 3.01 12.81
C ILE A 13 -7.30 2.63 11.41
N ASP A 14 -8.60 2.81 11.18
CA ASP A 14 -9.26 2.59 9.89
C ASP A 14 -9.23 1.13 9.39
N PHE A 15 -9.76 0.23 10.22
CA PHE A 15 -9.87 -1.20 9.91
C PHE A 15 -11.09 -1.54 9.03
N GLY A 16 -11.74 -0.54 8.41
CA GLY A 16 -12.96 -0.75 7.61
C GLY A 16 -12.77 -1.67 6.40
N GLY A 17 -11.56 -1.70 5.83
CA GLY A 17 -11.14 -2.59 4.75
C GLY A 17 -10.44 -3.88 5.20
N SER A 18 -10.35 -4.15 6.50
CA SER A 18 -9.62 -5.32 7.00
C SER A 18 -10.39 -6.64 6.80
N GLY A 19 -9.66 -7.73 6.56
CA GLY A 19 -10.23 -9.05 6.34
C GLY A 19 -9.18 -10.14 6.19
N LEU A 20 -9.61 -11.38 5.98
CA LEU A 20 -8.71 -12.47 5.61
C LEU A 20 -8.19 -12.23 4.18
N GLY A 21 -6.88 -12.24 4.01
CA GLY A 21 -6.24 -11.94 2.73
C GLY A 21 -4.75 -12.25 2.73
N ASP A 22 -4.08 -11.83 1.66
CA ASP A 22 -2.63 -11.96 1.52
C ASP A 22 -1.93 -10.81 2.26
N PRO A 23 -1.05 -11.08 3.26
CA PRO A 23 -0.32 -10.04 3.98
C PRO A 23 0.58 -9.20 3.07
N ALA A 24 0.95 -9.69 1.88
CA ALA A 24 1.73 -8.92 0.93
C ALA A 24 1.03 -7.63 0.46
N TYR A 25 -0.30 -7.57 0.55
CA TYR A 25 -1.08 -6.39 0.17
C TYR A 25 -0.78 -5.19 1.10
N ASP A 26 -0.69 -5.41 2.41
CA ASP A 26 -0.36 -4.37 3.39
C ASP A 26 1.04 -3.79 3.14
N PHE A 27 2.00 -4.66 2.84
CA PHE A 27 3.37 -4.26 2.49
C PHE A 27 3.45 -3.52 1.14
N ALA A 28 2.56 -3.82 0.19
CA ALA A 28 2.49 -3.05 -1.05
C ALA A 28 2.07 -1.61 -0.78
N GLY A 29 1.16 -1.39 0.18
CA GLY A 29 0.81 -0.07 0.71
C GLY A 29 2.01 0.65 1.32
N ILE A 30 2.80 -0.04 2.15
CA ILE A 30 4.03 0.51 2.74
C ILE A 30 5.02 0.93 1.66
N LEU A 31 5.30 0.04 0.70
CA LEU A 31 6.23 0.29 -0.40
C LEU A 31 5.78 1.48 -1.26
N SER A 32 4.49 1.55 -1.59
CA SER A 32 3.93 2.66 -2.39
C SER A 32 3.95 4.00 -1.66
N SER A 33 3.89 4.00 -0.32
CA SER A 33 3.74 5.24 0.47
C SER A 33 5.06 5.80 0.98
N TYR A 34 6.00 4.92 1.37
CA TYR A 34 7.25 5.31 2.06
C TYR A 34 8.52 4.96 1.27
N GLY A 35 8.41 4.21 0.17
CA GLY A 35 9.54 3.82 -0.68
C GLY A 35 10.32 2.60 -0.20
N GLU A 36 11.33 2.22 -0.98
CA GLU A 36 12.07 0.95 -0.84
C GLU A 36 12.79 0.85 0.51
N ASP A 37 13.52 1.88 0.93
CA ASP A 37 14.33 1.83 2.16
C ASP A 37 13.49 1.52 3.42
N PHE A 38 12.30 2.13 3.51
CA PHE A 38 11.40 1.89 4.64
C PHE A 38 10.69 0.54 4.52
N PHE A 39 10.30 0.15 3.30
CA PHE A 39 9.77 -1.18 3.04
C PHE A 39 10.76 -2.27 3.44
N ASP A 40 12.03 -2.16 3.05
CA ASP A 40 13.09 -3.10 3.39
C ASP A 40 13.29 -3.22 4.90
N MET A 41 13.22 -2.10 5.63
CA MET A 41 13.25 -2.13 7.10
C MET A 41 12.08 -2.94 7.66
N CYS A 42 10.87 -2.74 7.15
CA CYS A 42 9.67 -3.44 7.64
C CYS A 42 9.65 -4.93 7.27
N ILE A 43 9.95 -5.27 6.02
CA ILE A 43 9.81 -6.65 5.52
C ILE A 43 10.86 -7.59 6.13
N ASN A 44 12.06 -7.07 6.44
CA ASN A 44 13.11 -7.83 7.12
C ASN A 44 12.76 -8.17 8.58
N LEU A 45 11.85 -7.43 9.20
CA LEU A 45 11.34 -7.71 10.55
C LEU A 45 10.12 -8.65 10.54
N TYR A 46 9.53 -8.89 9.37
CA TYR A 46 8.33 -9.69 9.23
C TYR A 46 8.66 -11.18 9.03
N PRO A 47 7.98 -12.10 9.72
CA PRO A 47 8.17 -13.53 9.51
C PRO A 47 7.95 -13.90 8.04
N ASN A 48 8.93 -14.58 7.45
CA ASN A 48 8.91 -14.99 6.04
C ASN A 48 8.75 -13.82 5.05
N GLY A 49 9.18 -12.60 5.40
CA GLY A 49 9.05 -11.42 4.55
C GLY A 49 9.66 -11.59 3.14
N ASN A 50 10.79 -12.28 3.05
CA ASN A 50 11.43 -12.59 1.76
C ASN A 50 10.52 -13.43 0.84
N GLU A 51 9.71 -14.34 1.40
CA GLU A 51 8.82 -15.22 0.63
C GLU A 51 7.64 -14.45 0.01
N ILE A 52 7.31 -13.27 0.55
CA ILE A 52 6.15 -12.50 0.11
C ILE A 52 6.53 -11.29 -0.76
N SER A 53 7.82 -10.92 -0.83
CA SER A 53 8.31 -9.72 -1.53
C SER A 53 7.89 -9.64 -3.01
N GLU A 54 7.89 -10.75 -3.74
CA GLU A 54 7.44 -10.75 -5.14
C GLU A 54 5.93 -10.45 -5.26
N ARG A 55 5.12 -10.93 -4.31
CA ARG A 55 3.68 -10.61 -4.25
C ARG A 55 3.45 -9.15 -3.87
N VAL A 56 4.30 -8.58 -3.03
CA VAL A 56 4.27 -7.14 -2.69
C VAL A 56 4.43 -6.29 -3.96
N LYS A 57 5.45 -6.58 -4.77
CA LYS A 57 5.70 -5.87 -6.03
C LYS A 57 4.55 -6.03 -7.01
N PHE A 58 3.99 -7.24 -7.10
CA PHE A 58 2.81 -7.50 -7.92
C PHE A 58 1.63 -6.63 -7.47
N TYR A 59 1.24 -6.65 -6.20
CA TYR A 59 0.12 -5.84 -5.71
C TYR A 59 0.36 -4.35 -5.91
N LYS A 60 1.56 -3.84 -5.61
CA LYS A 60 1.92 -2.43 -5.82
C LYS A 60 1.75 -2.02 -7.28
N SER A 61 2.07 -2.92 -8.23
CA SER A 61 1.89 -2.63 -9.66
C SER A 61 0.43 -2.49 -10.09
N THR A 62 -0.52 -3.01 -9.30
CA THR A 62 -1.95 -2.89 -9.58
C THR A 62 -2.57 -1.58 -9.09
N PHE A 63 -1.92 -0.85 -8.18
CA PHE A 63 -2.52 0.30 -7.50
C PHE A 63 -2.95 1.42 -8.45
N ALA A 64 -2.17 1.74 -9.48
CA ALA A 64 -2.55 2.76 -10.46
C ALA A 64 -3.85 2.40 -11.18
N LEU A 65 -4.01 1.13 -11.57
CA LEU A 65 -5.24 0.66 -12.22
C LEU A 65 -6.42 0.54 -11.24
N GLN A 66 -6.16 0.22 -9.97
CA GLN A 66 -7.17 0.22 -8.92
C GLN A 66 -7.68 1.64 -8.64
N GLU A 67 -6.79 2.62 -8.59
CA GLU A 67 -7.12 4.05 -8.48
C GLU A 67 -7.99 4.48 -9.67
N ALA A 68 -7.63 4.04 -10.88
CA ALA A 68 -8.40 4.37 -12.06
C ALA A 68 -9.81 3.76 -12.06
N LEU A 69 -9.93 2.50 -11.65
CA LEU A 69 -11.22 1.83 -11.48
C LEU A 69 -12.07 2.54 -10.43
N HIS A 70 -11.49 2.86 -9.27
CA HIS A 70 -12.16 3.60 -8.20
C HIS A 70 -12.67 4.95 -8.69
N GLY A 71 -11.87 5.65 -9.51
CA GLY A 71 -12.26 6.91 -10.14
C GLY A 71 -13.51 6.79 -11.01
N ILE A 72 -13.62 5.73 -11.82
CA ILE A 72 -14.82 5.46 -12.62
C ILE A 72 -16.02 5.16 -11.71
N GLU A 73 -15.86 4.30 -10.71
CA GLU A 73 -16.94 3.86 -9.82
C GLU A 73 -17.53 5.00 -8.98
N ASN A 74 -16.72 6.01 -8.65
CA ASN A 74 -17.12 7.12 -7.77
C ASN A 74 -17.25 8.47 -8.49
N GLY A 75 -17.08 8.50 -9.82
CA GLY A 75 -17.14 9.73 -10.60
C GLY A 75 -15.96 10.68 -10.37
N ASP A 76 -14.85 10.18 -9.84
CA ASP A 76 -13.60 10.92 -9.70
C ASP A 76 -12.75 10.77 -10.98
N ARG A 77 -12.91 11.75 -11.87
CA ARG A 77 -12.17 11.79 -13.13
C ARG A 77 -10.66 11.96 -12.92
N GLN A 78 -10.24 12.66 -11.86
CA GLN A 78 -8.82 12.91 -11.64
C GLN A 78 -8.11 11.59 -11.29
N ALA A 79 -8.70 10.79 -10.40
CA ALA A 79 -8.22 9.46 -10.05
C ALA A 79 -8.08 8.54 -11.29
N PHE A 80 -9.06 8.58 -12.21
CA PHE A 80 -8.98 7.87 -13.49
C PHE A 80 -7.82 8.32 -14.37
N GLU A 81 -7.67 9.63 -14.59
CA GLU A 81 -6.63 10.17 -15.46
C GLU A 81 -5.23 9.89 -14.90
N ASP A 82 -5.05 10.00 -13.57
CA ASP A 82 -3.78 9.71 -12.91
C ASP A 82 -3.43 8.22 -12.96
N GLY A 83 -4.40 7.34 -12.71
CA GLY A 83 -4.17 5.90 -12.70
C GLY A 83 -3.87 5.28 -14.07
N ILE A 84 -4.34 5.89 -15.17
CA ILE A 84 -4.09 5.40 -16.55
C ILE A 84 -2.89 6.08 -17.22
N LYS A 85 -2.26 7.06 -16.57
CA LYS A 85 -1.24 7.93 -17.17
C LYS A 85 -0.10 7.19 -17.85
N ASP A 86 0.38 6.12 -17.23
CA ASP A 86 1.53 5.33 -17.73
C ASP A 86 1.14 4.23 -18.74
N TYR A 87 -0.15 4.12 -19.08
CA TYR A 87 -0.70 3.13 -20.01
C TYR A 87 -1.20 3.76 -21.32
N ARG A 88 -0.92 5.04 -21.54
CA ARG A 88 -1.26 5.79 -22.76
C ARG A 88 -0.16 5.77 -23.80
#